data_AF-A0A7W7VUP5-F1
#
_entry.id   AF-A0A7W7VUP5-F1
#
_cell.length_a   1.000
_cell.length_b   1.000
_cell.length_c   1.000
_cell.angle_alpha   90.00
_cell.angle_beta   90.00
_cell.angle_gamma   90.00
#
_symmetry.space_group_name_H-M   'P 1'
#
loop_
_entity.id
_entity.type
_entity.pdbx_description
1 polymer ?
#
loop_
_entity_poly.entity_id
_entity_poly.type
_entity_poly.pdbx_seq_one_letter_code
_entity_poly.pdbx_strand_id
1 'polypeptide(L)'
;MNEKSAAAPADPREVTEAVLWLSGIEFGALTIYQLGTVYAPHTSLTTFGLGYGGLFLLLVAIVLPNWTMRYRTNAEYLAPGSQRNSRRAAGWCWFVPLAWFWWPRRVVRDIWRASAPQGTSAGLVELWWFARLGGIALLVAGDKSHPAALVLAALALRAVSLGAFVRFARQLLCWQSEALVIAPAPEFGAPSVQRG
;
A
#
# COMPACT_ATOMS: atom_id res chain seq x y z
N MET A 1 -22.65 11.68 -22.27
CA MET A 1 -23.39 10.88 -21.29
C MET A 1 -22.64 9.57 -21.14
N ASN A 2 -21.62 9.51 -20.27
CA ASN A 2 -20.81 8.30 -20.09
C ASN A 2 -21.33 7.57 -18.86
N GLU A 3 -21.98 6.42 -19.09
CA GLU A 3 -22.14 5.35 -18.13
C GLU A 3 -20.76 4.97 -17.58
N LYS A 4 -20.30 5.64 -16.52
CA LYS A 4 -19.38 4.99 -15.60
C LYS A 4 -20.21 3.98 -14.84
N SER A 5 -20.45 2.83 -15.47
CA SER A 5 -20.86 1.61 -14.77
C SER A 5 -19.90 1.47 -13.60
N ALA A 6 -20.38 1.70 -12.38
CA ALA A 6 -19.61 1.39 -11.18
C ALA A 6 -19.27 -0.09 -11.30
N ALA A 7 -17.98 -0.40 -11.50
CA ALA A 7 -17.55 -1.77 -11.66
C ALA A 7 -17.98 -2.56 -10.42
N ALA A 8 -18.46 -3.79 -10.62
CA ALA A 8 -18.88 -4.66 -9.54
C ALA A 8 -17.81 -4.70 -8.43
N PRO A 9 -18.21 -4.75 -7.15
CA PRO A 9 -17.27 -4.81 -6.04
C PRO A 9 -16.35 -6.01 -6.21
N ALA A 10 -15.06 -5.79 -6.00
CA ALA A 10 -14.04 -6.82 -6.15
C ALA A 10 -13.69 -7.36 -4.77
N ASP A 11 -13.62 -8.69 -4.62
CA ASP A 11 -13.11 -9.29 -3.38
C ASP A 11 -11.65 -8.87 -3.16
N PRO A 12 -11.33 -8.15 -2.06
CA PRO A 12 -9.98 -7.71 -1.77
C PRO A 12 -9.18 -8.69 -0.89
N ARG A 13 -9.77 -9.78 -0.39
CA ARG A 13 -9.16 -10.67 0.63
C ARG A 13 -7.86 -11.32 0.15
N GLU A 14 -7.92 -12.08 -0.93
CA GLU A 14 -6.76 -12.81 -1.47
C GLU A 14 -5.58 -11.87 -1.76
N VAL A 15 -5.87 -10.72 -2.38
CA VAL A 15 -4.84 -9.75 -2.75
C VAL A 15 -4.26 -9.07 -1.51
N THR A 16 -5.07 -8.86 -0.47
CA THR A 16 -4.58 -8.31 0.81
C THR A 16 -3.67 -9.29 1.52
N GLU A 17 -4.03 -10.56 1.57
CA GLU A 17 -3.16 -11.60 2.14
C GLU A 17 -1.83 -11.67 1.39
N ALA A 18 -1.86 -11.67 0.05
CA ALA A 18 -0.65 -11.65 -0.77
C ALA A 18 0.23 -10.43 -0.45
N VAL A 19 -0.37 -9.23 -0.35
CA VAL A 19 0.33 -8.00 0.03
C VAL A 19 0.97 -8.08 1.42
N LEU A 20 0.26 -8.64 2.40
CA LEU A 20 0.77 -8.81 3.76
C LEU A 20 1.94 -9.78 3.81
N TRP A 21 1.83 -10.92 3.13
CA TRP A 21 2.90 -11.91 3.01
C TRP A 21 4.13 -11.32 2.35
N LEU A 22 3.94 -10.63 1.21
CA LEU A 22 5.03 -9.96 0.51
C LEU A 22 5.71 -8.91 1.39
N SER A 23 4.95 -8.12 2.14
CA SER A 23 5.52 -7.12 3.05
C SER A 23 6.36 -7.74 4.17
N GLY A 24 5.96 -8.91 4.67
CA GLY A 24 6.75 -9.68 5.65
C GLY A 24 8.04 -10.25 5.06
N ILE A 25 7.97 -10.82 3.85
CA ILE A 25 9.14 -11.33 3.13
C ILE A 25 10.12 -10.20 2.83
N GLU A 26 9.63 -9.04 2.40
CA GLU A 26 10.44 -7.84 2.19
C GLU A 26 11.27 -7.49 3.41
N PHE A 27 10.58 -7.41 4.55
CA PHE A 27 11.17 -7.02 5.81
C PHE A 27 12.30 -7.98 6.19
N GLY A 28 12.05 -9.29 6.07
CA GLY A 28 13.05 -10.31 6.32
C GLY A 28 14.26 -10.19 5.38
N ALA A 29 14.03 -10.14 4.07
CA ALA A 29 15.08 -10.10 3.06
C ALA A 29 15.99 -8.87 3.22
N LEU A 30 15.41 -7.69 3.43
CA LEU A 30 16.18 -6.45 3.58
C LEU A 30 16.87 -6.34 4.94
N THR A 31 16.32 -6.96 5.99
CA THR A 31 17.01 -7.10 7.28
C THR A 31 18.23 -7.99 7.16
N ILE A 32 18.10 -9.15 6.49
CA ILE A 32 19.22 -10.06 6.23
C ILE A 32 20.30 -9.38 5.39
N TYR A 33 19.91 -8.68 4.32
CA TYR A 33 20.84 -7.91 3.50
C TYR A 33 21.63 -6.89 4.31
N GLN A 34 20.93 -6.08 5.13
CA GLN A 34 21.56 -5.03 5.92
C GLN A 34 22.50 -5.59 7.01
N LEU A 35 22.11 -6.68 7.67
CA LEU A 35 23.01 -7.39 8.60
C LEU A 35 24.22 -7.96 7.87
N GLY A 36 24.04 -8.54 6.69
CA GLY A 36 25.12 -9.06 5.84
C GLY A 36 26.13 -7.98 5.48
N THR A 37 25.68 -6.78 5.10
CA THR A 37 26.57 -5.65 4.78
C THR A 37 27.40 -5.16 5.98
N VAL A 38 26.87 -5.29 7.21
CA VAL A 38 27.54 -4.81 8.43
C VAL A 38 28.54 -5.83 8.96
N TYR A 39 28.15 -7.10 9.01
CA TYR A 39 28.93 -8.15 9.70
C TYR A 39 29.76 -9.01 8.76
N ALA A 40 29.43 -9.07 7.47
CA ALA A 40 30.07 -9.99 6.52
C ALA A 40 29.99 -9.51 5.05
N PRO A 41 30.56 -8.33 4.71
CA PRO A 41 30.32 -7.60 3.46
C PRO A 41 30.73 -8.32 2.16
N HIS A 42 31.47 -9.43 2.25
CA HIS A 42 31.92 -10.23 1.10
C HIS A 42 31.37 -11.66 1.09
N THR A 43 30.34 -11.94 1.89
CA THR A 43 29.72 -13.27 1.94
C THR A 43 28.58 -13.42 0.95
N SER A 44 28.26 -14.66 0.62
CA SER A 44 27.09 -15.05 -0.18
C SER A 44 25.78 -14.41 0.29
N LEU A 45 25.64 -14.07 1.58
CA LEU A 45 24.47 -13.38 2.15
C LEU A 45 24.18 -12.02 1.49
N THR A 46 25.22 -11.25 1.14
CA THR A 46 25.06 -9.95 0.47
C THR A 46 24.57 -10.13 -0.98
N THR A 47 25.16 -11.06 -1.71
CA THR A 47 24.75 -11.45 -3.07
C THR A 47 23.33 -12.03 -3.10
N PHE A 48 22.99 -12.88 -2.13
CA PHE A 48 21.63 -13.40 -1.94
C PHE A 48 20.63 -12.27 -1.70
N GLY A 49 20.96 -11.30 -0.84
CA GLY A 49 20.11 -10.15 -0.55
C GLY A 49 19.82 -9.28 -1.79
N LEU A 50 20.81 -9.05 -2.64
CA LEU A 50 20.63 -8.32 -3.90
C LEU A 50 19.75 -9.09 -4.90
N GLY A 51 20.00 -10.38 -5.10
CA GLY A 51 19.22 -11.22 -6.02
C GLY A 51 17.76 -11.37 -5.60
N TYR A 52 17.51 -11.65 -4.31
CA TYR A 52 16.15 -11.71 -3.76
C TYR A 52 15.46 -10.35 -3.75
N GLY A 53 16.19 -9.26 -3.48
CA GLY A 53 15.67 -7.91 -3.54
C GLY A 53 15.11 -7.55 -4.91
N GLY A 54 15.80 -7.96 -5.99
CA GLY A 54 15.34 -7.76 -7.37
C GLY A 54 14.04 -8.50 -7.69
N LEU A 55 13.97 -9.80 -7.38
CA LEU A 55 12.75 -10.60 -7.56
C LEU A 55 11.58 -10.03 -6.77
N PHE A 56 11.86 -9.59 -5.54
CA PHE A 56 10.87 -8.98 -4.67
C PHE A 56 10.30 -7.68 -5.24
N LEU A 57 11.13 -6.79 -5.80
CA LEU A 57 10.67 -5.56 -6.44
C LEU A 57 9.71 -5.84 -7.60
N LEU A 58 9.94 -6.90 -8.37
CA LEU A 58 9.04 -7.32 -9.45
C LEU A 58 7.68 -7.78 -8.90
N LEU A 59 7.67 -8.58 -7.83
CA LEU A 59 6.43 -9.03 -7.19
C LEU A 59 5.63 -7.86 -6.63
N VAL A 60 6.29 -6.91 -5.95
CA VAL A 60 5.66 -5.69 -5.45
C VAL A 60 5.09 -4.83 -6.56
N ALA A 61 5.82 -4.68 -7.66
CA ALA A 61 5.38 -3.92 -8.81
C ALA A 61 4.11 -4.49 -9.45
N ILE A 62 3.79 -5.76 -9.25
CA ILE A 62 2.56 -6.38 -9.76
C ILE A 62 1.45 -6.32 -8.72
N VAL A 63 1.76 -6.70 -7.47
CA VAL A 63 0.74 -6.93 -6.45
C VAL A 63 0.20 -5.62 -5.86
N LEU A 64 1.04 -4.61 -5.60
CA LEU A 64 0.57 -3.33 -5.03
C LEU A 64 -0.37 -2.54 -5.97
N PRO A 65 -0.11 -2.44 -7.29
CA PRO A 65 -1.07 -1.85 -8.22
C PRO A 65 -2.40 -2.59 -8.25
N ASN A 66 -2.39 -3.92 -8.30
CA ASN A 66 -3.62 -4.70 -8.29
C ASN A 66 -4.42 -4.48 -7.00
N TRP A 67 -3.74 -4.51 -5.85
CA TRP A 67 -4.32 -4.22 -4.55
C TRP A 67 -4.96 -2.84 -4.51
N THR A 68 -4.22 -1.78 -4.87
CA THR A 68 -4.75 -0.41 -4.86
C THR A 68 -5.90 -0.20 -5.84
N MET A 69 -5.86 -0.80 -7.03
CA MET A 69 -6.96 -0.72 -7.99
C MET A 69 -8.25 -1.37 -7.46
N ARG A 70 -8.15 -2.52 -6.78
CA ARG A 70 -9.30 -3.22 -6.18
C ARG A 70 -9.92 -2.41 -5.06
N TYR A 71 -9.12 -2.01 -4.07
CA TYR A 71 -9.59 -1.21 -2.94
C TYR A 71 -10.23 0.10 -3.35
N ARG A 72 -9.68 0.75 -4.39
CA ARG A 72 -10.28 1.95 -4.96
C ARG A 72 -11.61 1.67 -5.64
N THR A 73 -11.74 0.55 -6.35
CA THR A 73 -13.01 0.16 -6.99
C THR A 73 -14.10 0.00 -5.94
N ASN A 74 -13.79 -0.66 -4.83
CA ASN A 74 -14.68 -0.80 -3.69
C ASN A 74 -14.99 0.56 -3.04
N ALA A 75 -14.00 1.42 -2.88
CA ALA A 75 -14.21 2.77 -2.33
C ALA A 75 -15.09 3.65 -3.23
N GLU A 76 -15.00 3.51 -4.56
CA GLU A 76 -15.89 4.20 -5.51
C GLU A 76 -17.31 3.66 -5.43
N TYR A 77 -17.47 2.34 -5.25
CA TYR A 77 -18.78 1.72 -5.05
C TYR A 77 -19.46 2.21 -3.75
N LEU A 78 -18.68 2.32 -2.67
CA LEU A 78 -19.17 2.79 -1.36
C LEU A 78 -19.43 4.31 -1.32
N ALA A 79 -18.64 5.10 -2.04
CA ALA A 79 -18.79 6.56 -2.09
C ALA A 79 -18.52 7.10 -3.51
N PRO A 80 -19.51 6.99 -4.42
CA PRO A 80 -19.37 7.44 -5.80
C PRO A 80 -18.96 8.91 -5.90
N GLY A 81 -17.96 9.21 -6.73
CA GLY A 81 -17.48 10.59 -6.94
C GLY A 81 -16.58 11.16 -5.84
N SER A 82 -16.35 10.44 -4.74
CA SER A 82 -15.41 10.86 -3.67
C SER A 82 -13.93 10.79 -4.11
N GLN A 83 -13.62 9.99 -5.14
CA GLN A 83 -12.26 9.71 -5.56
C GLN A 83 -11.75 10.73 -6.58
N ARG A 84 -10.74 11.51 -6.21
CA ARG A 84 -10.16 12.58 -7.06
C ARG A 84 -9.27 12.07 -8.20
N ASN A 85 -8.52 10.99 -7.96
CA ASN A 85 -7.64 10.41 -8.99
C ASN A 85 -8.43 9.48 -9.92
N SER A 86 -7.86 8.99 -11.04
CA SER A 86 -8.50 7.97 -11.89
C SER A 86 -8.08 6.55 -11.48
N ARG A 87 -8.87 5.51 -11.83
CA ARG A 87 -8.53 4.09 -11.56
C ARG A 87 -7.18 3.68 -12.16
N ARG A 88 -6.87 4.20 -13.35
CA ARG A 88 -5.58 3.98 -14.02
C ARG A 88 -4.43 4.67 -13.27
N ALA A 89 -4.64 5.90 -12.79
CA ALA A 89 -3.63 6.60 -11.99
C ALA A 89 -3.28 5.86 -10.68
N ALA A 90 -4.23 5.16 -10.07
CA ALA A 90 -4.01 4.39 -8.85
C ALA A 90 -3.05 3.21 -9.03
N GLY A 91 -2.98 2.61 -10.22
CA GLY A 91 -2.01 1.56 -10.52
C GLY A 91 -0.70 2.07 -11.11
N TRP A 92 -0.78 3.04 -12.03
CA TRP A 92 0.42 3.57 -12.69
C TRP A 92 1.33 4.39 -11.76
N CYS A 93 0.82 4.91 -10.65
CA CYS A 93 1.61 5.69 -9.69
C CYS A 93 2.77 4.90 -9.05
N TRP A 94 2.72 3.56 -9.08
CA TRP A 94 3.74 2.68 -8.52
C TRP A 94 4.93 2.45 -9.47
N PHE A 95 4.80 2.78 -10.76
CA PHE A 95 5.84 2.54 -11.78
C PHE A 95 6.64 3.79 -12.13
N VAL A 96 6.17 4.98 -11.74
CA VAL A 96 6.84 6.25 -12.04
C VAL A 96 7.79 6.60 -10.89
N PRO A 97 9.13 6.49 -11.05
CA PRO A 97 10.07 6.54 -9.93
C PRO A 97 10.00 7.82 -9.09
N LEU A 98 9.83 8.97 -9.74
CA LEU A 98 9.69 10.26 -9.06
C LEU A 98 8.35 10.40 -8.35
N ALA A 99 7.28 9.88 -8.95
CA ALA A 99 5.96 9.96 -8.37
C ALA A 99 5.74 8.91 -7.28
N TRP A 100 6.49 7.81 -7.32
CA TRP A 100 6.51 6.74 -6.32
C TRP A 100 6.74 7.29 -4.90
N PHE A 101 7.48 8.39 -4.74
CA PHE A 101 7.73 9.03 -3.45
C PHE A 101 6.50 9.67 -2.79
N TRP A 102 5.48 10.08 -3.54
CA TRP A 102 4.40 10.93 -3.02
C TRP A 102 3.00 10.54 -3.49
N TRP A 103 2.89 10.00 -4.70
CA TRP A 103 1.62 9.70 -5.34
C TRP A 103 0.91 8.49 -4.72
N PRO A 104 1.61 7.39 -4.37
CA PRO A 104 0.96 6.27 -3.69
C PRO A 104 0.35 6.68 -2.33
N ARG A 105 1.06 7.52 -1.56
CA ARG A 105 0.53 8.11 -0.32
C ARG A 105 -0.81 8.82 -0.54
N ARG A 106 -0.92 9.66 -1.58
CA ARG A 106 -2.15 10.39 -1.90
C ARG A 106 -3.29 9.43 -2.23
N VAL A 107 -3.04 8.46 -3.09
CA VAL A 107 -4.04 7.45 -3.50
C VAL A 107 -4.53 6.65 -2.30
N VAL A 108 -3.62 6.13 -1.49
CA VAL A 108 -3.95 5.32 -0.32
C VAL A 108 -4.75 6.13 0.72
N ARG A 109 -4.40 7.40 0.91
CA ARG A 109 -5.14 8.28 1.83
C ARG A 109 -6.55 8.60 1.32
N ASP A 110 -6.75 8.75 0.02
CA ASP A 110 -8.08 8.95 -0.56
C ASP A 110 -8.95 7.71 -0.39
N ILE A 111 -8.38 6.52 -0.61
CA ILE A 111 -9.05 5.22 -0.36
C ILE A 111 -9.42 5.09 1.12
N TRP A 112 -8.49 5.42 2.02
CA TRP A 112 -8.72 5.39 3.46
C TRP A 112 -9.89 6.29 3.86
N ARG A 113 -9.90 7.54 3.41
CA ARG A 113 -10.95 8.51 3.74
C ARG A 113 -12.33 8.08 3.26
N ALA A 114 -12.42 7.42 2.12
CA ALA A 114 -13.69 6.92 1.59
C ALA A 114 -14.18 5.65 2.28
N SER A 115 -13.27 4.85 2.84
CA SER A 115 -13.62 3.57 3.49
C SER A 115 -13.75 3.67 5.01
N ALA A 116 -13.11 4.66 5.64
CA ALA A 116 -13.06 4.78 7.08
C ALA A 116 -14.35 5.42 7.65
N PRO A 117 -14.77 5.02 8.85
CA PRO A 117 -15.82 5.73 9.59
C PRO A 117 -15.48 7.22 9.75
N GLN A 118 -16.52 8.07 9.75
CA GLN A 118 -16.35 9.52 9.86
C GLN A 118 -15.51 9.89 11.10
N GLY A 119 -14.56 10.82 10.92
CA GLY A 119 -13.65 11.25 11.98
C GLY A 119 -12.39 10.39 12.18
N THR A 120 -12.24 9.28 11.46
CA THR A 120 -11.05 8.44 11.58
C THR A 120 -9.82 9.12 10.95
N SER A 121 -8.75 9.29 11.73
CA SER A 121 -7.54 9.92 11.25
C SER A 121 -6.77 9.02 10.26
N ALA A 122 -6.06 9.64 9.31
CA ALA A 122 -5.16 8.92 8.39
C ALA A 122 -3.77 8.67 8.98
N GLY A 123 -3.61 8.78 10.31
CA GLY A 123 -2.31 8.76 10.98
C GLY A 123 -1.50 7.49 10.73
N LEU A 124 -2.16 6.33 10.60
CA LEU A 124 -1.49 5.06 10.27
C LEU A 124 -0.90 5.06 8.86
N VAL A 125 -1.61 5.63 7.87
CA VAL A 125 -1.13 5.75 6.49
C VAL A 125 0.09 6.66 6.45
N GLU A 126 0.01 7.79 7.15
CA GLU A 126 1.11 8.76 7.24
C GLU A 126 2.33 8.14 7.94
N LEU A 127 2.13 7.47 9.08
CA LEU A 127 3.20 6.80 9.83
C LEU A 127 3.89 5.72 9.00
N TRP A 128 3.12 4.85 8.34
CA TRP A 128 3.65 3.83 7.45
C TRP A 128 4.52 4.45 6.36
N TRP A 129 3.97 5.43 5.64
CA TRP A 129 4.65 6.01 4.48
C TRP A 129 5.95 6.72 4.86
N PHE A 130 5.92 7.54 5.91
CA PHE A 130 7.11 8.27 6.34
C PHE A 130 8.17 7.37 6.99
N ALA A 131 7.75 6.37 7.77
CA ALA A 131 8.69 5.38 8.31
C ALA A 131 9.38 4.60 7.17
N ARG A 132 8.63 4.26 6.11
CA ARG A 132 9.17 3.61 4.92
C ARG A 132 10.21 4.47 4.21
N LEU A 133 9.90 5.75 3.96
CA LEU A 133 10.83 6.68 3.32
C LEU A 133 12.08 6.93 4.17
N GLY A 134 11.92 7.07 5.49
CA GLY A 134 13.04 7.21 6.42
C GLY A 134 13.97 6.00 6.41
N GLY A 135 13.41 4.78 6.42
CA GLY A 135 14.20 3.55 6.34
C GLY A 135 14.97 3.42 5.02
N ILE A 136 14.39 3.85 3.89
CA ILE A 136 15.09 3.87 2.59
C ILE A 136 16.20 4.93 2.59
N ALA A 137 15.94 6.12 3.11
CA ALA A 137 16.94 7.18 3.20
C ALA A 137 18.17 6.75 4.02
N LEU A 138 17.95 6.08 5.15
CA LEU A 138 19.04 5.53 5.97
C LEU A 138 19.80 4.40 5.27
N LEU A 139 19.13 3.60 4.43
CA LEU A 139 19.79 2.57 3.62
C LEU A 139 20.70 3.20 2.55
N VAL A 140 20.23 4.24 1.86
CA VAL A 140 20.98 4.92 0.78
C VAL A 140 22.12 5.79 1.32
N ALA A 141 21.92 6.45 2.48
CA ALA A 141 22.93 7.31 3.10
C ALA A 141 24.13 6.52 3.69
N GLY A 142 24.10 5.19 3.66
CA GLY A 142 25.17 4.35 4.17
C GLY A 142 26.38 4.30 3.25
N ASP A 143 27.29 5.27 3.39
CA ASP A 143 28.67 5.14 2.92
C ASP A 143 29.67 5.40 4.08
N LYS A 144 30.59 4.45 4.25
CA LYS A 144 31.89 4.45 4.99
C LYS A 144 31.99 4.46 6.52
N SER A 145 30.91 4.62 7.28
CA SER A 145 30.95 4.33 8.72
C SER A 145 29.55 4.02 9.21
N HIS A 146 29.22 2.75 9.42
CA HIS A 146 27.96 2.35 10.03
C HIS A 146 28.12 2.33 11.56
N PRO A 147 27.85 3.42 12.31
CA PRO A 147 27.60 3.22 13.73
C PRO A 147 26.38 2.31 13.83
N ALA A 148 26.45 1.26 14.65
CA ALA A 148 25.35 0.31 14.85
C ALA A 148 23.99 1.00 15.08
N ALA A 149 24.00 2.23 15.62
CA ALA A 149 22.86 3.12 15.74
C ALA A 149 22.08 3.36 14.43
N LEU A 150 22.72 3.59 13.28
CA LEU A 150 22.01 3.83 12.01
C LEU A 150 21.32 2.56 11.50
N VAL A 151 21.95 1.41 11.72
CA VAL A 151 21.38 0.10 11.39
C VAL A 151 20.15 -0.15 12.27
N LEU A 152 20.28 0.05 13.59
CA LEU A 152 19.17 -0.08 14.53
C LEU A 152 18.02 0.88 14.21
N ALA A 153 18.32 2.13 13.86
CA ALA A 153 17.32 3.11 13.45
C ALA A 153 16.59 2.68 12.16
N ALA A 154 17.33 2.18 11.15
CA ALA A 154 16.73 1.64 9.93
C ALA A 154 15.83 0.44 10.23
N LEU A 155 16.27 -0.50 11.06
CA LEU A 155 15.46 -1.65 11.49
C LEU A 155 14.19 -1.22 12.23
N ALA A 156 14.31 -0.25 13.15
CA ALA A 156 13.18 0.29 13.88
C ALA A 156 12.16 0.94 12.94
N LEU A 157 12.60 1.79 12.01
CA LEU A 157 11.72 2.41 11.01
C LEU A 157 11.03 1.39 10.12
N ARG A 158 11.74 0.31 9.74
CA ARG A 158 11.16 -0.78 8.95
C ARG A 158 10.11 -1.57 9.74
N ALA A 159 10.36 -1.85 11.02
CA ALA A 159 9.41 -2.53 11.89
C ALA A 159 8.16 -1.68 12.11
N VAL A 160 8.33 -0.37 12.36
CA VAL A 160 7.23 0.60 12.47
C VAL A 160 6.43 0.66 11.17
N SER A 161 7.12 0.77 10.02
CA SER A 161 6.49 0.76 8.70
C SER A 161 5.66 -0.51 8.49
N LEU A 162 6.22 -1.69 8.74
CA LEU A 162 5.52 -2.97 8.58
C LEU A 162 4.31 -3.06 9.52
N GLY A 163 4.48 -2.75 10.81
CA GLY A 163 3.38 -2.80 11.78
C GLY A 163 2.25 -1.84 11.45
N ALA A 164 2.59 -0.60 11.06
CA ALA A 164 1.63 0.39 10.62
C ALA A 164 0.89 -0.08 9.36
N PHE A 165 1.60 -0.64 8.37
CA PHE A 165 1.01 -1.16 7.14
C PHE A 165 0.07 -2.34 7.38
N VAL A 166 0.49 -3.33 8.17
CA VAL A 166 -0.33 -4.51 8.50
C VAL A 166 -1.62 -4.08 9.18
N ARG A 167 -1.52 -3.18 10.16
CA ARG A 167 -2.69 -2.65 10.87
C ARG A 167 -3.61 -1.88 9.92
N PHE A 168 -3.04 -0.99 9.12
CA PHE A 168 -3.74 -0.19 8.10
C PHE A 168 -4.49 -1.08 7.10
N ALA A 169 -3.82 -2.05 6.49
CA ALA A 169 -4.40 -2.92 5.47
C ALA A 169 -5.52 -3.80 6.02
N ARG A 170 -5.36 -4.32 7.26
CA ARG A 170 -6.41 -5.10 7.93
C ARG A 170 -7.62 -4.27 8.32
N GLN A 171 -7.42 -3.05 8.83
CA GLN A 171 -8.54 -2.14 9.12
C GLN A 171 -9.32 -1.79 7.86
N LEU A 172 -8.60 -1.47 6.78
CA LEU A 172 -9.20 -1.16 5.49
C LEU A 172 -9.97 -2.37 4.92
N LEU A 173 -9.41 -3.58 5.04
CA LEU A 173 -10.09 -4.82 4.66
C LEU A 173 -11.40 -5.01 5.46
N CYS A 174 -11.34 -4.84 6.78
CA CYS A 174 -12.49 -5.00 7.66
C CYS A 174 -13.63 -4.08 7.24
N TRP A 175 -13.36 -2.77 7.16
CA TRP A 175 -14.38 -1.77 6.81
C TRP A 175 -14.98 -2.01 5.43
N GLN A 176 -14.15 -2.31 4.42
CA GLN A 176 -14.69 -2.60 3.10
C GLN A 176 -15.48 -3.91 3.06
N SER A 177 -15.03 -4.95 3.76
CA SER A 177 -15.75 -6.21 3.79
C SER A 177 -17.11 -6.09 4.47
N GLU A 178 -17.20 -5.33 5.56
CA GLU A 178 -18.44 -5.08 6.29
C GLU A 178 -19.39 -4.20 5.48
N ALA A 179 -18.88 -3.10 4.92
CA ALA A 179 -19.68 -2.17 4.14
C ALA A 179 -20.23 -2.80 2.85
N LEU A 180 -19.47 -3.68 2.18
CA LEU A 180 -19.93 -4.40 0.99
C LEU A 180 -21.00 -5.47 1.29
N VAL A 181 -21.01 -6.03 2.49
CA VAL A 181 -22.07 -6.95 2.94
C VAL A 181 -23.37 -6.19 3.22
N ILE A 182 -23.28 -4.98 3.78
CA ILE A 182 -24.44 -4.17 4.17
C ILE A 182 -25.02 -3.38 2.99
N ALA A 183 -24.18 -2.99 2.01
CA ALA A 183 -24.61 -2.14 0.91
C ALA A 183 -25.78 -2.77 0.13
N PRO A 184 -26.97 -2.14 0.08
CA PRO A 184 -28.05 -2.62 -0.78
C PRO A 184 -27.57 -2.62 -2.23
N ALA A 185 -28.03 -3.59 -3.02
CA ALA A 185 -27.77 -3.61 -4.45
C ALA A 185 -28.13 -2.23 -5.01
N PRO A 186 -27.26 -1.56 -5.79
CA PRO A 186 -27.58 -0.28 -6.39
C PRO A 186 -28.92 -0.42 -7.12
N GLU A 187 -29.91 0.38 -6.72
CA GLU A 187 -31.18 0.49 -7.44
C GLU A 187 -30.88 1.09 -8.82
N PHE A 188 -30.44 0.23 -9.74
CA PHE A 188 -30.34 0.54 -11.15
C PHE A 188 -31.77 0.60 -11.70
N GLY A 189 -32.40 1.77 -11.57
CA GLY A 189 -33.63 2.08 -12.29
C GLY A 189 -34.86 2.39 -11.43
N ALA A 190 -34.76 3.31 -10.48
CA ALA A 190 -35.95 4.11 -10.17
C ALA A 190 -36.17 5.05 -11.37
N PRO A 191 -37.24 4.87 -12.19
CA PRO A 191 -37.53 5.83 -13.25
C PRO A 191 -37.71 7.19 -12.58
N SER A 192 -36.98 8.19 -13.07
CA SER A 192 -37.17 9.57 -12.67
C SER A 192 -38.64 9.91 -12.92
N VAL A 193 -39.43 9.96 -11.84
CA VAL A 193 -40.76 10.55 -11.86
C VAL A 193 -40.53 12.01 -12.24
N GLN A 194 -40.61 12.31 -13.53
CA GLN A 194 -40.72 13.67 -14.03
C GLN A 194 -42.02 14.22 -13.45
N ARG A 195 -41.89 15.06 -12.41
CA ARG A 195 -42.99 15.92 -11.99
C ARG A 195 -43.08 17.07 -12.97
N GLY A 196 -44.23 17.16 -13.64
CA GLY A 196 -44.88 18.39 -14.10
C GLY A 196 -44.26 19.03 -15.34
#